data_AF-A0A953DFZ4-F1
#
_entry.id   AF-A0A953DFZ4-F1
#
_cell.length_a   1.000
_cell.length_b   1.000
_cell.length_c   1.000
_cell.angle_alpha   90.00
_cell.angle_beta   90.00
_cell.angle_gamma   90.00
#
_symmetry.space_group_name_H-M   'P 1'
#
loop_
_entity.id
_entity.type
_entity.pdbx_description
1 polymer ?
#
loop_
_entity_poly.entity_id
_entity_poly.type
_entity_poly.pdbx_seq_one_letter_code
_entity_poly.pdbx_strand_id
1 'polypeptide(L)'
;MSEATNAAAIQKIHSDLVDRLISEARDKVKGFVKPADEYGNPRLIISRYVATVGINFTDWIGKTYPWTRHELAQYALKDNLRCEQSEDHIGMLIKFAEHAMYFPEWNQFAHSKEVRVIRQLLSNIEDAGLTGLIILAILENTSEVFIPVLEKLIQKFHLLHRKTYGSADLTYTQAHGKADAKHSDAFTAALKAEWTMGYRNHEGIVFNASNAAVNFLRRIFEETPIADK
;
A
#
# COMPACT_ATOMS: atom_id res chain seq x y z
N MET A 1 -12.50 40.86 -3.75
CA MET A 1 -11.84 39.73 -3.05
C MET A 1 -10.45 39.57 -3.65
N SER A 2 -9.42 39.50 -2.82
CA SER A 2 -8.02 39.46 -3.30
C SER A 2 -7.65 38.11 -3.92
N GLU A 3 -6.68 38.07 -4.83
CA GLU A 3 -6.15 36.83 -5.43
C GLU A 3 -5.68 35.82 -4.37
N ALA A 4 -5.14 36.31 -3.24
CA ALA A 4 -4.74 35.48 -2.11
C ALA A 4 -5.92 34.73 -1.45
N THR A 5 -7.12 35.33 -1.44
CA THR A 5 -8.34 34.70 -0.91
C THR A 5 -8.81 33.55 -1.81
N ASN A 6 -8.63 33.68 -3.12
CA ASN A 6 -8.98 32.62 -4.08
C ASN A 6 -7.96 31.45 -4.04
N ALA A 7 -6.67 31.74 -3.94
CA ALA A 7 -5.63 30.70 -3.86
C ALA A 7 -5.80 29.81 -2.61
N ALA A 8 -6.06 30.43 -1.45
CA ALA A 8 -6.31 29.71 -0.21
C ALA A 8 -7.57 28.83 -0.28
N ALA A 9 -8.64 29.31 -0.94
CA ALA A 9 -9.86 28.54 -1.14
C ALA A 9 -9.63 27.30 -2.03
N ILE A 10 -8.89 27.45 -3.13
CA ILE A 10 -8.54 26.33 -4.03
C ILE A 10 -7.67 25.31 -3.30
N GLN A 11 -6.67 25.76 -2.54
CA GLN A 11 -5.81 24.88 -1.77
C GLN A 11 -6.61 24.06 -0.74
N LYS A 12 -7.58 24.69 -0.08
CA LYS A 12 -8.49 24.00 0.84
C LYS A 12 -9.33 22.93 0.11
N ILE A 13 -9.90 23.24 -1.04
CA ILE A 13 -10.67 22.27 -1.84
C ILE A 13 -9.81 21.05 -2.19
N HIS A 14 -8.58 21.25 -2.67
CA HIS A 14 -7.69 20.14 -2.98
C HIS A 14 -7.33 19.31 -1.75
N SER A 15 -7.09 19.94 -0.60
CA SER A 15 -6.87 19.23 0.66
C SER A 15 -8.07 18.34 1.02
N ASP A 16 -9.28 18.90 0.99
CA ASP A 16 -10.51 18.19 1.35
C ASP A 16 -10.78 17.00 0.41
N LEU A 17 -10.42 17.13 -0.88
CA LEU A 17 -10.52 16.03 -1.85
C LEU A 17 -9.55 14.89 -1.56
N VAL A 18 -8.31 15.20 -1.17
CA VAL A 18 -7.33 14.17 -0.78
C VAL A 18 -7.77 13.45 0.48
N ASP A 19 -8.26 14.18 1.49
CA ASP A 19 -8.73 13.58 2.73
C ASP A 19 -9.94 12.66 2.47
N ARG A 20 -10.87 13.07 1.60
CA ARG A 20 -12.00 12.24 1.16
C ARG A 20 -11.53 10.98 0.42
N LEU A 21 -10.60 11.13 -0.53
CA LEU A 21 -10.05 10.02 -1.29
C LEU A 21 -9.46 8.93 -0.38
N ILE A 22 -8.66 9.34 0.60
CA ILE A 22 -8.04 8.42 1.57
C ILE A 22 -9.11 7.77 2.44
N SER A 23 -10.06 8.55 2.96
CA SER A 23 -11.17 8.02 3.78
C SER A 23 -12.01 6.99 3.02
N GLU A 24 -12.40 7.29 1.78
CA GLU A 24 -13.18 6.37 0.95
C GLU A 24 -12.43 5.08 0.62
N ALA A 25 -11.12 5.18 0.34
CA ALA A 25 -10.28 4.00 0.13
C ALA A 25 -10.22 3.13 1.39
N ARG A 26 -10.04 3.75 2.57
CA ARG A 26 -10.03 3.07 3.86
C ARG A 26 -11.35 2.37 4.16
N ASP A 27 -12.48 3.02 3.91
CA ASP A 27 -13.81 2.43 4.09
C ASP A 27 -14.04 1.24 3.15
N LYS A 28 -13.60 1.35 1.89
CA LYS A 28 -13.63 0.23 0.94
C LYS A 28 -12.79 -0.95 1.44
N VAL A 29 -11.58 -0.70 1.96
CA VAL A 29 -10.70 -1.74 2.52
C VAL A 29 -11.33 -2.41 3.73
N LYS A 30 -11.88 -1.65 4.68
CA LYS A 30 -12.65 -2.18 5.81
C LYS A 30 -13.83 -3.05 5.37
N GLY A 31 -14.45 -2.72 4.23
CA GLY A 31 -15.58 -3.47 3.69
C GLY A 31 -15.25 -4.88 3.18
N PHE A 32 -13.98 -5.21 2.90
CA PHE A 32 -13.59 -6.55 2.43
C PHE A 32 -12.50 -7.23 3.26
N VAL A 33 -11.75 -6.51 4.09
CA VAL A 33 -10.82 -7.11 5.05
C VAL A 33 -11.62 -7.65 6.22
N LYS A 34 -11.61 -8.98 6.38
CA LYS A 34 -12.36 -9.67 7.42
C LYS A 34 -11.55 -9.77 8.72
N PRO A 35 -12.20 -10.02 9.87
CA PRO A 35 -11.53 -10.56 11.05
C PRO A 35 -10.69 -11.81 10.74
N ALA A 36 -9.56 -11.97 11.43
CA ALA A 36 -8.59 -13.04 11.16
C ALA A 36 -9.15 -14.47 11.39
N ASP A 37 -10.14 -14.60 12.25
CA ASP A 37 -10.84 -15.85 12.55
C ASP A 37 -11.71 -16.32 11.36
N GLU A 38 -12.22 -15.40 10.55
CA GLU A 38 -13.05 -15.69 9.38
C GLU A 38 -12.26 -16.21 8.17
N TYR A 39 -10.95 -16.00 8.12
CA TYR A 39 -10.11 -16.55 7.05
C TYR A 39 -9.86 -18.05 7.27
N GLY A 40 -10.29 -18.87 6.31
CA GLY A 40 -10.10 -20.31 6.28
C GLY A 40 -8.66 -20.73 5.95
N ASN A 41 -7.90 -19.88 5.25
CA ASN A 41 -6.51 -20.16 4.88
C ASN A 41 -5.58 -18.97 5.12
N PRO A 42 -5.06 -18.80 6.37
CA PRO A 42 -4.12 -17.73 6.72
C PRO A 42 -2.87 -17.66 5.84
N ARG A 43 -2.33 -18.82 5.46
CA ARG A 43 -1.10 -18.92 4.65
C ARG A 43 -1.28 -18.35 3.25
N LEU A 44 -2.45 -18.54 2.64
CA LEU A 44 -2.75 -17.98 1.32
C LEU A 44 -2.69 -16.45 1.32
N ILE A 45 -3.27 -15.82 2.33
CA ILE A 45 -3.30 -14.35 2.45
C ILE A 45 -1.88 -13.80 2.66
N ILE A 46 -1.14 -14.40 3.60
CA ILE A 46 0.26 -14.02 3.88
C ILE A 46 1.11 -14.17 2.62
N SER A 47 0.99 -15.30 1.91
CA SER A 47 1.74 -15.54 0.69
C SER A 47 1.49 -14.49 -0.38
N ARG A 48 0.22 -14.18 -0.64
CA ARG A 48 -0.15 -13.15 -1.62
C ARG A 48 0.39 -11.80 -1.21
N TYR A 49 0.28 -11.44 0.06
CA TYR A 49 0.81 -10.20 0.57
C TYR A 49 2.33 -10.10 0.32
N VAL A 50 3.09 -11.13 0.70
CA VAL A 50 4.55 -11.19 0.49
C VAL A 50 4.90 -11.10 -1.00
N ALA A 51 4.25 -11.90 -1.84
CA ALA A 51 4.50 -11.96 -3.28
C ALA A 51 4.26 -10.61 -3.99
N THR A 52 3.25 -9.89 -3.51
CA THR A 52 2.76 -8.69 -4.19
C THR A 52 3.29 -7.39 -3.60
N VAL A 53 3.65 -7.35 -2.32
CA VAL A 53 4.19 -6.15 -1.68
C VAL A 53 5.71 -6.12 -1.72
N GLY A 54 6.40 -7.23 -1.40
CA GLY A 54 7.80 -7.21 -1.00
C GLY A 54 8.76 -6.46 -1.92
N ILE A 55 8.73 -6.71 -3.23
CA ILE A 55 9.58 -5.98 -4.20
C ILE A 55 8.82 -4.81 -4.85
N ASN A 56 7.49 -4.90 -4.94
CA ASN A 56 6.73 -3.95 -5.73
C ASN A 56 6.57 -2.60 -5.04
N PHE A 57 6.51 -2.56 -3.70
CA PHE A 57 6.37 -1.29 -2.99
C PHE A 57 7.55 -0.35 -3.28
N THR A 58 8.79 -0.82 -3.10
CA THR A 58 10.00 -0.04 -3.41
C THR A 58 10.17 0.24 -4.91
N ASP A 59 9.79 -0.70 -5.80
CA ASP A 59 9.73 -0.46 -7.26
C ASP A 59 8.77 0.67 -7.61
N TRP A 60 7.59 0.73 -6.99
CA TRP A 60 6.61 1.79 -7.24
C TRP A 60 7.11 3.14 -6.74
N ILE A 61 7.74 3.21 -5.56
CA ILE A 61 8.36 4.46 -5.10
C ILE A 61 9.44 4.91 -6.09
N GLY A 62 10.33 3.99 -6.50
CA GLY A 62 11.40 4.27 -7.47
C GLY A 62 10.88 4.76 -8.82
N LYS A 63 9.75 4.22 -9.29
CA LYS A 63 9.08 4.67 -10.52
C LYS A 63 8.35 6.00 -10.35
N THR A 64 7.86 6.30 -9.16
CA THR A 64 7.10 7.52 -8.88
C THR A 64 8.02 8.73 -8.70
N TYR A 65 9.12 8.56 -7.96
CA TYR A 65 10.07 9.60 -7.61
C TYR A 65 10.50 10.52 -8.77
N PRO A 66 10.99 10.02 -9.92
CA PRO A 66 11.47 10.88 -11.00
C PRO A 66 10.38 11.71 -11.69
N TRP A 67 9.10 11.38 -11.50
CA TRP A 67 7.97 12.04 -12.17
C TRP A 67 7.11 12.91 -11.25
N THR A 68 7.45 12.96 -9.95
CA THR A 68 6.83 13.92 -9.02
C THR A 68 7.39 15.32 -9.21
N ARG A 69 6.49 16.29 -9.23
CA ARG A 69 6.76 17.68 -9.56
C ARG A 69 6.99 18.52 -8.30
N HIS A 70 6.36 18.17 -7.18
CA HIS A 70 6.48 18.93 -5.92
C HIS A 70 7.64 18.39 -5.06
N GLU A 71 8.44 19.29 -4.48
CA GLU A 71 9.59 18.93 -3.64
C GLU A 71 9.20 18.13 -2.39
N LEU A 72 8.07 18.46 -1.77
CA LEU A 72 7.51 17.72 -0.63
C LEU A 72 7.21 16.25 -1.00
N ALA A 73 6.74 15.99 -2.21
CA ALA A 73 6.50 14.63 -2.68
C ALA A 73 7.80 13.86 -2.89
N GLN A 74 8.80 14.49 -3.51
CA GLN A 74 10.13 13.92 -3.66
C GLN A 74 10.77 13.63 -2.29
N TYR A 75 10.60 14.53 -1.32
CA TYR A 75 11.07 14.33 0.05
C TYR A 75 10.42 13.10 0.70
N ALA A 76 9.10 13.01 0.69
CA ALA A 76 8.37 11.89 1.29
C ALA A 76 8.76 10.54 0.65
N LEU A 77 8.83 10.48 -0.68
CA LEU A 77 9.25 9.28 -1.41
C LEU A 77 10.68 8.86 -1.06
N LYS A 78 11.62 9.82 -1.01
CA LYS A 78 13.02 9.55 -0.68
C LYS A 78 13.21 9.13 0.77
N ASP A 79 12.50 9.77 1.70
CA ASP A 79 12.56 9.42 3.13
C ASP A 79 12.03 8.01 3.37
N ASN A 80 10.90 7.66 2.74
CA ASN A 80 10.33 6.32 2.82
C ASN A 80 11.29 5.27 2.20
N LEU A 81 11.84 5.50 1.01
CA LEU A 81 12.88 4.62 0.42
C LEU A 81 14.09 4.41 1.34
N ARG A 82 14.54 5.46 2.04
CA ARG A 82 15.64 5.35 3.02
C ARG A 82 15.23 4.51 4.20
N CYS A 83 14.02 4.70 4.72
CA CYS A 83 13.45 3.91 5.82
C CYS A 83 13.40 2.43 5.45
N GLU A 84 12.77 2.09 4.32
CA GLU A 84 12.66 0.73 3.77
C GLU A 84 14.03 0.03 3.69
N GLN A 85 15.06 0.76 3.27
CA GLN A 85 16.42 0.23 3.15
C GLN A 85 17.17 0.16 4.49
N SER A 86 17.02 1.15 5.36
CA SER A 86 17.78 1.25 6.62
C SER A 86 17.26 0.31 7.69
N GLU A 87 15.96 0.03 7.67
CA GLU A 87 15.29 -0.86 8.62
C GLU A 87 15.17 -2.29 8.07
N ASP A 88 15.53 -2.54 6.81
CA ASP A 88 15.42 -3.85 6.15
C ASP A 88 13.99 -4.41 6.17
N HIS A 89 13.00 -3.58 5.80
CA HIS A 89 11.59 -3.97 5.78
C HIS A 89 11.33 -5.20 4.89
N ILE A 90 12.06 -5.33 3.78
CA ILE A 90 11.99 -6.50 2.90
C ILE A 90 12.50 -7.75 3.64
N GLY A 91 13.63 -7.66 4.36
CA GLY A 91 14.14 -8.76 5.18
C GLY A 91 13.18 -9.13 6.31
N MET A 92 12.54 -8.15 6.96
CA MET A 92 11.49 -8.40 7.95
C MET A 92 10.28 -9.12 7.34
N LEU A 93 9.84 -8.73 6.14
CA LEU A 93 8.72 -9.37 5.44
C LEU A 93 9.06 -10.81 5.01
N ILE A 94 10.29 -11.05 4.55
CA ILE A 94 10.77 -12.39 4.20
C ILE A 94 10.75 -13.28 5.45
N LYS A 95 11.27 -12.82 6.59
CA LYS A 95 11.20 -13.56 7.87
C LYS A 95 9.75 -13.81 8.30
N PHE A 96 8.87 -12.84 8.14
CA PHE A 96 7.44 -13.04 8.40
C PHE A 96 6.85 -14.16 7.53
N ALA A 97 7.22 -14.25 6.26
CA ALA A 97 6.83 -15.34 5.36
C ALA A 97 7.42 -16.71 5.77
N GLU A 98 8.69 -16.73 6.19
CA GLU A 98 9.35 -17.93 6.71
C GLU A 98 8.62 -18.49 7.93
N HIS A 99 8.22 -17.62 8.86
CA HIS A 99 7.44 -18.00 10.03
C HIS A 99 6.04 -18.51 9.68
N ALA A 100 5.43 -18.01 8.58
CA ALA A 100 4.20 -18.57 8.04
C ALA A 100 4.40 -19.95 7.36
N MET A 101 5.65 -20.45 7.29
CA MET A 101 6.07 -21.70 6.63
C MET A 101 5.54 -21.78 5.19
N TYR A 102 5.50 -20.63 4.51
CA TYR A 102 4.91 -20.56 3.20
C TYR A 102 5.52 -19.38 2.42
N PHE A 103 6.43 -19.73 1.52
CA PHE A 103 6.94 -18.81 0.51
C PHE A 103 6.00 -18.76 -0.69
N PRO A 104 5.98 -17.63 -1.42
CA PRO A 104 5.16 -17.59 -2.61
C PRO A 104 5.66 -18.58 -3.67
N GLU A 105 4.73 -19.32 -4.25
CA GLU A 105 4.99 -20.18 -5.40
C GLU A 105 5.08 -19.33 -6.68
N TRP A 106 5.63 -19.90 -7.76
CA TRP A 106 5.80 -19.21 -9.04
C TRP A 106 4.51 -18.57 -9.55
N ASN A 107 3.36 -19.22 -9.40
CA ASN A 107 2.05 -18.68 -9.80
C ASN A 107 1.63 -17.45 -8.96
N GLN A 108 2.06 -17.38 -7.71
CA GLN A 108 1.79 -16.28 -6.78
C GLN A 108 2.69 -15.07 -7.06
N PHE A 109 3.93 -15.30 -7.48
CA PHE A 109 4.82 -14.25 -8.00
C PHE A 109 4.45 -13.78 -9.40
N ALA A 110 4.03 -14.71 -10.27
CA ALA A 110 3.91 -14.45 -11.69
C ALA A 110 2.90 -13.33 -11.95
N HIS A 111 1.71 -13.37 -11.37
CA HIS A 111 0.61 -12.58 -11.94
C HIS A 111 -0.50 -12.16 -10.97
N SER A 112 -0.18 -11.35 -9.96
CA SER A 112 -1.17 -10.37 -9.51
C SER A 112 -1.50 -9.46 -10.71
N LYS A 113 -2.69 -9.63 -11.29
CA LYS A 113 -3.21 -8.78 -12.37
C LYS A 113 -3.13 -7.31 -11.96
N GLU A 114 -3.32 -7.08 -10.67
CA GLU A 114 -3.32 -5.80 -9.99
C GLU A 114 -1.92 -5.19 -9.94
N VAL A 115 -0.85 -5.98 -9.68
CA VAL A 115 0.54 -5.51 -9.81
C VAL A 115 0.85 -5.07 -11.25
N ARG A 116 0.37 -5.83 -12.26
CA ARG A 116 0.55 -5.45 -13.67
C ARG A 116 -0.20 -4.16 -14.01
N VAL A 117 -1.43 -4.01 -13.52
CA VAL A 117 -2.22 -2.79 -13.68
C VAL A 117 -1.49 -1.59 -13.09
N ILE A 118 -0.98 -1.69 -11.85
CA ILE A 118 -0.22 -0.60 -11.22
C ILE A 118 1.03 -0.27 -12.05
N ARG A 119 1.81 -1.28 -12.48
CA ARG A 119 2.99 -1.06 -13.33
C ARG A 119 2.64 -0.38 -14.65
N GLN A 120 1.50 -0.75 -15.26
CA GLN A 120 1.03 -0.13 -16.49
C GLN A 120 0.62 1.33 -16.26
N LEU A 121 -0.07 1.64 -15.16
CA LEU A 121 -0.40 3.03 -14.80
C LEU A 121 0.87 3.87 -14.60
N LEU A 122 1.87 3.34 -13.90
CA LEU A 122 3.16 4.00 -13.67
C LEU A 122 4.04 4.11 -14.93
N SER A 123 3.68 3.44 -16.03
CA SER A 123 4.40 3.58 -17.30
C SER A 123 4.07 4.86 -18.06
N ASN A 124 2.93 5.51 -17.75
CA ASN A 124 2.61 6.81 -18.31
C ASN A 124 3.35 7.92 -17.55
N ILE A 125 4.49 8.37 -18.08
CA ILE A 125 5.37 9.33 -17.44
C ILE A 125 4.73 10.70 -17.16
N GLU A 126 3.70 11.10 -17.94
CA GLU A 126 3.01 12.38 -17.74
C GLU A 126 2.23 12.41 -16.41
N ASP A 127 1.75 11.23 -15.99
CA ASP A 127 0.85 11.03 -14.86
C ASP A 127 1.49 10.24 -13.71
N ALA A 128 2.66 9.61 -13.94
CA ALA A 128 3.28 8.66 -13.03
C ALA A 128 3.54 9.21 -11.62
N GLY A 129 3.90 10.49 -11.50
CA GLY A 129 4.12 11.15 -10.21
C GLY A 129 2.87 11.15 -9.33
N LEU A 130 1.77 11.75 -9.82
CA LEU A 130 0.51 11.80 -9.08
C LEU A 130 -0.12 10.42 -8.91
N THR A 131 -0.08 9.59 -9.96
CA THR A 131 -0.59 8.21 -9.95
C THR A 131 0.08 7.41 -8.83
N GLY A 132 1.40 7.43 -8.77
CA GLY A 132 2.16 6.70 -7.78
C GLY A 132 1.95 7.21 -6.36
N LEU A 133 1.90 8.53 -6.17
CA LEU A 133 1.59 9.10 -4.85
C LEU A 133 0.20 8.71 -4.36
N ILE A 134 -0.81 8.68 -5.21
CA ILE A 134 -2.16 8.23 -4.82
C ILE A 134 -2.13 6.79 -4.35
N ILE A 135 -1.44 5.92 -5.10
CA ILE A 135 -1.33 4.49 -4.75
C ILE A 135 -0.60 4.34 -3.41
N LEU A 136 0.57 4.96 -3.24
CA LEU A 136 1.37 4.87 -2.02
C LEU A 136 0.63 5.46 -0.82
N ALA A 137 0.00 6.63 -0.98
CA ALA A 137 -0.78 7.25 0.08
C ALA A 137 -1.95 6.35 0.52
N ILE A 138 -2.65 5.71 -0.41
CA ILE A 138 -3.72 4.76 -0.06
C ILE A 138 -3.16 3.54 0.67
N LEU A 139 -2.07 2.93 0.17
CA LEU A 139 -1.52 1.72 0.78
C LEU A 139 -1.05 1.97 2.22
N GLU A 140 -0.33 3.05 2.44
CA GLU A 140 0.14 3.48 3.77
C GLU A 140 -1.05 3.83 4.69
N ASN A 141 -2.03 4.60 4.21
CA ASN A 141 -3.16 4.99 5.05
C ASN A 141 -4.16 3.86 5.35
N THR A 142 -4.08 2.72 4.64
CA THR A 142 -4.97 1.58 4.84
C THR A 142 -4.29 0.41 5.52
N SER A 143 -2.97 0.46 5.72
CA SER A 143 -2.22 -0.56 6.45
C SER A 143 -2.68 -0.69 7.90
N GLU A 144 -3.14 0.39 8.53
CA GLU A 144 -3.77 0.37 9.86
C GLU A 144 -4.95 -0.62 9.95
N VAL A 145 -5.60 -0.92 8.82
CA VAL A 145 -6.73 -1.84 8.74
C VAL A 145 -6.23 -3.28 8.62
N PHE A 146 -5.25 -3.54 7.76
CA PHE A 146 -4.90 -4.90 7.35
C PHE A 146 -3.65 -5.47 8.04
N ILE A 147 -2.69 -4.65 8.49
CA ILE A 147 -1.50 -5.12 9.23
C ILE A 147 -1.90 -5.86 10.53
N PRO A 148 -2.85 -5.36 11.35
CA PRO A 148 -3.31 -6.10 12.53
C PRO A 148 -3.97 -7.44 12.20
N VAL A 149 -4.58 -7.55 11.01
CA VAL A 149 -5.16 -8.81 10.54
C VAL A 149 -4.06 -9.80 10.16
N LEU A 150 -3.03 -9.37 9.42
CA LEU A 150 -1.86 -10.20 9.10
C LEU A 150 -1.17 -10.71 10.37
N GLU A 151 -1.02 -9.87 11.39
CA GLU A 151 -0.46 -10.27 12.69
C GLU A 151 -1.28 -11.39 13.34
N LYS A 152 -2.61 -11.23 13.40
CA LYS A 152 -3.50 -12.24 13.96
C LYS A 152 -3.51 -13.54 13.15
N LEU A 153 -3.36 -13.45 11.82
CA LEU A 153 -3.29 -14.61 10.94
C LEU A 153 -2.04 -15.46 11.23
N ILE A 154 -0.87 -14.83 11.40
CA ILE A 154 0.35 -15.57 11.73
C ILE A 154 0.30 -16.14 13.15
N GLN A 155 -0.28 -15.40 14.10
CA GLN A 155 -0.50 -15.90 15.47
C GLN A 155 -1.43 -17.12 15.47
N LYS A 156 -2.54 -17.07 14.74
CA LYS A 156 -3.47 -18.21 14.58
C LYS A 156 -2.74 -19.44 14.02
N PHE A 157 -1.90 -19.26 13.01
CA PHE A 157 -1.09 -20.34 12.46
C PHE A 157 -0.14 -20.92 13.52
N HIS A 158 0.64 -20.08 14.21
CA HIS A 158 1.57 -20.55 15.23
C HIS A 158 0.89 -21.18 16.44
N LEU A 159 -0.30 -20.73 16.85
CA LEU A 159 -1.05 -21.36 17.92
C LEU A 159 -1.40 -22.82 17.59
N LEU A 160 -1.76 -23.10 16.34
CA LEU A 160 -2.08 -24.45 15.86
C LEU A 160 -0.82 -25.32 15.68
N HIS A 161 0.36 -24.71 15.48
CA HIS A 161 1.60 -25.42 15.15
C HIS A 161 2.74 -25.19 16.14
N ARG A 162 2.44 -24.69 17.35
CA ARG A 162 3.44 -24.22 18.34
C ARG A 162 4.48 -25.27 18.71
N LYS A 163 4.07 -26.54 18.81
CA LYS A 163 4.97 -27.67 19.15
C LYS A 163 6.05 -27.90 18.09
N THR A 164 5.80 -27.49 16.85
CA THR A 164 6.69 -27.72 15.72
C THR A 164 7.54 -26.50 15.40
N TYR A 165 6.96 -25.29 15.49
CA TYR A 165 7.59 -24.07 14.95
C TYR A 165 7.82 -22.95 15.98
N GLY A 166 7.49 -23.17 17.26
CA GLY A 166 7.67 -22.13 18.29
C GLY A 166 6.73 -20.94 18.12
N SER A 167 7.16 -19.76 18.60
CA SER A 167 6.40 -18.51 18.52
C SER A 167 6.55 -17.82 17.16
N ALA A 168 5.54 -17.02 16.80
CA ALA A 168 5.60 -16.16 15.61
C ALA A 168 6.61 -15.01 15.82
N ASP A 169 7.33 -14.65 14.75
CA ASP A 169 8.04 -13.37 14.67
C ASP A 169 7.04 -12.30 14.18
N LEU A 170 6.84 -11.28 15.01
CA LEU A 170 5.90 -10.19 14.77
C LEU A 170 6.62 -8.87 14.43
N THR A 171 7.94 -8.90 14.25
CA THR A 171 8.75 -7.69 14.03
C THR A 171 8.22 -6.86 12.87
N TYR A 172 7.88 -7.51 11.75
CA TYR A 172 7.31 -6.85 10.58
C TYR A 172 6.01 -6.09 10.90
N THR A 173 5.02 -6.75 11.50
CA THR A 173 3.71 -6.14 11.76
C THR A 173 3.77 -5.08 12.86
N GLN A 174 4.69 -5.24 13.82
CA GLN A 174 4.92 -4.24 14.88
C GLN A 174 5.66 -3.00 14.39
N ALA A 175 6.59 -3.15 13.45
CA ALA A 175 7.26 -2.03 12.80
C ALA A 175 6.26 -1.18 12.02
N HIS A 176 5.47 -1.82 11.15
CA HIS A 176 4.46 -1.15 10.35
C HIS A 176 3.32 -0.55 11.19
N GLY A 177 2.88 -1.20 12.27
CA GLY A 177 1.86 -0.61 13.16
C GLY A 177 2.22 0.78 13.77
N LYS A 178 3.52 1.11 13.92
CA LYS A 178 3.98 2.42 14.43
C LYS A 178 4.54 3.34 13.33
N ALA A 179 5.29 2.78 12.37
CA ALA A 179 5.90 3.54 11.28
C ALA A 179 4.84 4.06 10.28
N ASP A 180 3.75 3.32 10.10
CA ASP A 180 2.74 3.63 9.09
C ASP A 180 2.01 4.95 9.38
N ALA A 181 1.89 5.39 10.63
CA ALA A 181 1.26 6.69 10.95
C ALA A 181 2.08 7.87 10.39
N LYS A 182 3.40 7.85 10.61
CA LYS A 182 4.30 8.91 10.12
C LYS A 182 4.37 8.91 8.59
N HIS A 183 4.47 7.72 7.98
CA HIS A 183 4.48 7.62 6.53
C HIS A 183 3.12 8.00 5.90
N SER A 184 2.01 7.59 6.52
CA SER A 184 0.66 8.00 6.11
C SER A 184 0.50 9.52 6.11
N ASP A 185 0.92 10.19 7.18
CA ASP A 185 0.87 11.65 7.27
C ASP A 185 1.76 12.31 6.21
N ALA A 186 2.99 11.81 6.03
CA ALA A 186 3.93 12.32 5.04
C ALA A 186 3.41 12.15 3.60
N PHE A 187 2.88 10.99 3.24
CA PHE A 187 2.30 10.74 1.92
C PHE A 187 1.01 11.53 1.69
N THR A 188 0.20 11.75 2.73
CA THR A 188 -1.00 12.59 2.65
C THR A 188 -0.60 14.04 2.35
N ALA A 189 0.38 14.58 3.08
CA ALA A 189 0.88 15.94 2.85
C ALA A 189 1.54 16.08 1.46
N ALA A 190 2.35 15.09 1.06
CA ALA A 190 2.95 15.03 -0.26
C ALA A 190 1.90 15.00 -1.38
N LEU A 191 0.86 14.17 -1.23
CA LEU A 191 -0.21 14.07 -2.21
C LEU A 191 -0.99 15.39 -2.32
N LYS A 192 -1.31 16.05 -1.21
CA LYS A 192 -1.95 17.38 -1.21
C LYS A 192 -1.14 18.41 -1.99
N ALA A 193 0.18 18.39 -1.84
CA ALA A 193 1.07 19.31 -2.54
C ALA A 193 1.20 18.97 -4.03
N GLU A 194 1.42 17.69 -4.35
CA GLU A 194 1.53 17.20 -5.73
C GLU A 194 0.25 17.45 -6.53
N TRP A 195 -0.92 17.36 -5.87
CA TRP A 195 -2.21 17.64 -6.47
C TRP A 195 -2.28 19.02 -7.11
N THR A 196 -1.54 20.00 -6.59
CA THR A 196 -1.55 21.37 -7.11
C THR A 196 -0.66 21.59 -8.35
N MET A 197 0.08 20.57 -8.78
CA MET A 197 1.14 20.70 -9.80
C MET A 197 0.65 20.63 -11.26
N GLY A 198 -0.63 20.95 -11.51
CA GLY A 198 -1.16 21.15 -12.87
C GLY A 198 -1.16 19.89 -13.74
N TYR A 199 -1.53 18.73 -13.20
CA TYR A 199 -1.83 17.53 -14.00
C TYR A 199 -3.03 17.79 -14.92
N ARG A 200 -3.01 17.22 -16.13
CA ARG A 200 -4.04 17.51 -17.16
C ARG A 200 -5.35 16.76 -16.94
N ASN A 201 -5.27 15.56 -16.36
CA ASN A 201 -6.39 14.64 -16.20
C ASN A 201 -6.52 14.16 -14.75
N HIS A 202 -6.66 15.10 -13.79
CA HIS A 202 -6.75 14.75 -12.36
C HIS A 202 -7.82 13.70 -12.08
N GLU A 203 -9.03 13.86 -12.60
CA GLU A 203 -10.14 12.95 -12.31
C GLU A 203 -9.85 11.53 -12.80
N GLY A 204 -9.33 11.38 -14.02
CA GLY A 204 -8.96 10.08 -14.57
C GLY A 204 -7.80 9.43 -13.81
N ILE A 205 -6.78 10.21 -13.44
CA ILE A 205 -5.65 9.73 -12.64
C ILE A 205 -6.14 9.20 -11.30
N VAL A 206 -6.95 10.00 -10.59
CA VAL A 206 -7.48 9.67 -9.26
C VAL A 206 -8.35 8.43 -9.31
N PHE A 207 -9.29 8.36 -10.25
CA PHE A 207 -10.16 7.21 -10.42
C PHE A 207 -9.35 5.92 -10.68
N ASN A 208 -8.40 5.96 -11.62
CA ASN A 208 -7.63 4.78 -12.00
C ASN A 208 -6.66 4.33 -10.89
N ALA A 209 -5.91 5.26 -10.31
CA ALA A 209 -4.94 4.98 -9.27
C ALA A 209 -5.60 4.44 -7.99
N SER A 210 -6.69 5.07 -7.55
CA SER A 210 -7.42 4.64 -6.35
C SER A 210 -8.06 3.27 -6.52
N ASN A 211 -8.70 3.02 -7.66
CA ASN A 211 -9.27 1.71 -7.96
C ASN A 211 -8.18 0.63 -8.06
N ALA A 212 -7.02 0.95 -8.64
CA ALA A 212 -5.90 0.01 -8.72
C ALA A 212 -5.40 -0.36 -7.32
N ALA A 213 -5.20 0.60 -6.43
CA ALA A 213 -4.75 0.36 -5.06
C ALA A 213 -5.77 -0.46 -4.23
N VAL A 214 -7.06 -0.10 -4.32
CA VAL A 214 -8.14 -0.82 -3.60
C VAL A 214 -8.31 -2.25 -4.14
N ASN A 215 -8.29 -2.44 -5.45
CA ASN A 215 -8.40 -3.77 -6.06
C ASN A 215 -7.17 -4.63 -5.75
N PHE A 216 -5.98 -4.03 -5.72
CA PHE A 216 -4.75 -4.69 -5.28
C PHE A 216 -4.90 -5.28 -3.87
N LEU A 217 -5.34 -4.47 -2.90
CA LEU A 217 -5.59 -4.95 -1.54
C LEU A 217 -6.70 -6.00 -1.50
N ARG A 218 -7.81 -5.77 -2.22
CA ARG A 218 -8.90 -6.75 -2.30
C ARG A 218 -8.39 -8.11 -2.75
N ARG A 219 -7.55 -8.15 -3.79
CA ARG A 219 -7.04 -9.40 -4.33
C ARG A 219 -6.17 -10.18 -3.34
N ILE A 220 -5.40 -9.47 -2.50
CA ILE A 220 -4.62 -10.10 -1.43
C ILE A 220 -5.56 -10.81 -0.45
N PHE A 221 -6.66 -10.16 -0.07
CA PHE A 221 -7.59 -10.61 0.97
C PHE A 221 -8.77 -11.46 0.48
N GLU A 222 -8.83 -11.83 -0.81
CA GLU A 222 -9.83 -12.75 -1.35
C GLU A 222 -9.50 -14.22 -1.01
N GLU A 223 -10.47 -15.02 -0.54
CA GLU A 223 -10.23 -16.43 -0.21
C GLU A 223 -10.26 -17.36 -1.43
N THR A 224 -10.83 -16.92 -2.55
CA THR A 224 -10.90 -17.72 -3.77
C THR A 224 -9.49 -17.97 -4.29
N PRO A 225 -9.05 -19.25 -4.45
CA PRO A 225 -7.81 -19.56 -5.12
C PRO A 225 -7.78 -18.90 -6.50
N ILE A 226 -6.64 -18.36 -6.89
CA ILE A 226 -6.48 -17.89 -8.26
C ILE A 226 -6.46 -19.17 -9.10
N ALA A 227 -7.47 -19.36 -9.95
CA ALA A 227 -7.50 -20.52 -10.84
C ALA A 227 -6.20 -20.55 -11.66
N ASP A 228 -5.43 -21.62 -11.51
CA ASP A 228 -4.29 -21.90 -12.39
C ASP A 228 -4.86 -22.04 -13.81
N LYS A 229 -4.54 -21.08 -14.67
CA LYS A 229 -4.81 -21.14 -16.12
C LYS A 229 -3.48 -21.30 -16.84
#